data_AF-A0ABD3AYZ5-F1
#
_entry.id   AF-A0ABD3AYZ5-F1
#
_cell.length_a   1.000
_cell.length_b   1.000
_cell.length_c   1.000
_cell.angle_alpha   90.00
_cell.angle_beta   90.00
_cell.angle_gamma   90.00
#
_symmetry.space_group_name_H-M   'P 1'
#
loop_
_entity.id
_entity.type
_entity.pdbx_description
1 polymer ?
#
loop_
_entity_poly.entity_id
_entity_poly.type
_entity_poly.pdbx_seq_one_letter_code
_entity_poly.pdbx_strand_id
1 'polypeptide(L)'
;MALRCGTTLYLCFLLLLLFSSPSTAKTSFPPKALILPVTKDSSTGQYTTHIYQRTPLVLVKLTVDLGGDSLWVDCEEGYVSTSYKNVKCKSAHCVLARPMSCGDNCFSNAASWNCNKNG
;
A
#
# COMPACT_ATOMS: atom_id res chain seq x y z
N MET A 1 -8.16 -44.90 44.28
CA MET A 1 -8.27 -44.42 42.87
C MET A 1 -7.88 -42.96 42.65
N ALA A 2 -7.68 -42.14 43.70
CA ALA A 2 -7.34 -40.71 43.55
C ALA A 2 -5.88 -40.41 43.10
N LEU A 3 -4.91 -41.30 43.37
CA LEU A 3 -3.50 -41.08 43.00
C LEU A 3 -3.24 -41.10 41.48
N ARG A 4 -4.11 -41.76 40.69
CA ARG A 4 -3.94 -41.85 39.23
C ARG A 4 -4.33 -40.57 38.49
N CYS A 5 -5.18 -39.72 39.07
CA CYS A 5 -5.61 -38.46 38.45
C CYS A 5 -4.52 -37.40 38.53
N GLY A 6 -3.85 -37.28 39.69
CA GLY A 6 -2.77 -36.30 39.90
C GLY A 6 -1.55 -36.55 39.01
N THR A 7 -1.17 -37.82 38.79
CA THR A 7 -0.04 -38.16 37.91
C THR A 7 -0.36 -37.91 36.44
N THR A 8 -1.59 -38.15 35.99
CA THR A 8 -2.03 -37.79 34.63
C THR A 8 -2.02 -36.28 34.41
N LEU A 9 -2.50 -35.49 35.38
CA LEU A 9 -2.46 -34.02 35.31
C LEU A 9 -1.03 -33.48 35.24
N TYR A 10 -0.11 -34.06 36.03
CA TYR A 10 1.31 -33.70 36.01
C TYR A 10 1.97 -34.02 34.65
N LEU A 11 1.69 -35.20 34.08
CA LEU A 11 2.20 -35.56 32.75
C LEU A 11 1.65 -34.65 31.64
N CYS A 12 0.38 -34.28 31.70
CA CYS A 12 -0.20 -33.30 30.77
C CYS A 12 0.48 -31.94 30.88
N PHE A 13 0.78 -31.47 32.10
CA PHE A 13 1.47 -30.21 32.31
C PHE A 13 2.90 -30.24 31.75
N LEU A 14 3.65 -31.33 31.96
CA LEU A 14 4.98 -31.50 31.37
C LEU A 14 4.95 -31.53 29.84
N LEU A 15 3.95 -32.17 29.24
CA LEU A 15 3.77 -32.18 27.78
C LEU A 15 3.49 -30.78 27.24
N LEU A 16 2.64 -29.97 27.90
CA LEU A 16 2.37 -28.59 27.50
C LEU A 16 3.62 -27.71 27.52
N LEU A 17 4.52 -27.92 28.49
CA LEU A 17 5.81 -27.22 28.57
C LEU A 17 6.78 -27.65 27.46
N LEU A 18 6.72 -28.90 26.99
CA LEU A 18 7.54 -29.38 25.88
C LEU A 18 7.06 -28.84 24.52
N PHE A 19 5.77 -28.53 24.39
CA PHE A 19 5.20 -27.97 23.15
C PHE A 19 5.16 -26.43 23.11
N SER A 20 5.52 -25.74 24.20
CA SER A 20 5.65 -24.29 24.19
C SER A 20 6.92 -23.87 23.45
N SER A 21 6.80 -23.66 22.13
CA SER A 21 7.87 -23.04 21.35
C SER A 21 7.98 -21.56 21.72
N PRO A 22 9.19 -21.02 22.00
CA PRO A 22 9.36 -19.59 22.19
C PRO A 22 9.08 -18.86 20.87
N SER A 23 7.99 -18.10 20.83
CA SER A 23 7.71 -17.20 19.71
C SER A 23 8.53 -15.93 19.88
N THR A 24 9.48 -15.68 18.98
CA THR A 24 10.15 -14.39 18.88
C THR A 24 9.24 -13.43 18.12
N ALA A 25 8.46 -12.64 18.87
CA ALA A 25 7.68 -11.55 18.29
C ALA A 25 8.65 -10.48 17.72
N LYS A 26 8.69 -10.34 16.39
CA LYS A 26 9.42 -9.23 15.75
C LYS A 26 8.63 -7.94 16.00
N THR A 27 9.15 -7.06 16.86
CA THR A 27 8.61 -5.71 17.01
C THR A 27 8.99 -4.90 15.77
N SER A 28 8.02 -4.60 14.91
CA SER A 28 8.21 -3.67 13.80
C SER A 28 8.18 -2.25 14.35
N PHE A 29 9.28 -1.51 14.21
CA PHE A 29 9.32 -0.09 14.52
C PHE A 29 9.06 0.69 13.23
N PRO A 30 7.96 1.47 13.14
CA PRO A 30 7.73 2.31 11.98
C PRO A 30 8.83 3.40 11.90
N PRO A 31 9.19 3.85 10.68
CA PRO A 31 10.09 4.97 10.53
C PRO A 31 9.52 6.21 11.23
N LYS A 32 10.37 6.93 11.97
CA LYS A 32 9.97 8.15 12.71
C LYS A 32 9.76 9.36 11.80
N ALA A 33 10.34 9.34 10.61
CA ALA A 33 10.26 10.41 9.62
C ALA A 33 10.40 9.84 8.20
N LEU A 34 9.81 10.55 7.23
CA LEU A 34 10.03 10.36 5.81
C LEU A 34 10.67 11.63 5.25
N ILE A 35 11.77 11.49 4.50
CA ILE A 35 12.45 12.61 3.85
C ILE A 35 12.17 12.53 2.36
N LEU A 36 11.61 13.59 1.80
CA LEU A 36 11.35 13.72 0.36
C LEU A 36 12.24 14.82 -0.21
N PRO A 37 13.29 14.48 -0.99
CA PRO A 37 14.14 15.49 -1.62
C PRO A 37 13.38 16.33 -2.65
N VAL A 38 13.59 17.64 -2.64
CA VAL A 38 12.94 18.57 -3.56
C VAL A 38 13.98 19.44 -4.24
N THR A 39 13.86 19.60 -5.55
CA THR A 39 14.75 20.39 -6.40
C THR A 39 13.93 21.42 -7.16
N LYS A 40 14.38 22.68 -7.17
CA LYS A 40 13.77 23.72 -8.01
C LYS A 40 14.24 23.55 -9.45
N ASP A 41 13.29 23.37 -10.36
CA ASP A 41 13.53 23.33 -11.79
C ASP A 41 13.79 24.76 -12.31
N SER A 42 14.95 25.00 -12.91
CA SER A 42 15.35 26.35 -13.32
C SER A 42 14.58 26.87 -14.54
N SER A 43 14.06 25.97 -15.38
CA SER A 43 13.35 26.34 -16.61
C SER A 43 11.91 26.78 -16.35
N THR A 44 11.24 26.12 -15.41
CA THR A 44 9.83 26.37 -15.07
C THR A 44 9.65 27.12 -13.75
N GLY A 45 10.69 27.18 -12.92
CA GLY A 45 10.62 27.69 -11.55
C GLY A 45 9.86 26.78 -10.57
N GLN A 46 9.35 25.63 -11.04
CA GLN A 46 8.58 24.70 -10.22
C GLN A 46 9.48 23.89 -9.29
N TYR A 47 8.93 23.46 -8.16
CA TYR A 47 9.60 22.51 -7.28
C TYR A 47 9.26 21.10 -7.71
N THR A 48 10.26 20.24 -7.84
CA THR A 48 10.11 18.86 -8.31
C THR A 48 10.73 17.89 -7.35
N THR A 49 10.20 16.68 -7.30
CA THR A 49 10.72 15.58 -6.50
C THR A 49 10.77 14.30 -7.32
N HIS A 50 11.41 13.27 -6.79
CA HIS A 50 11.36 11.95 -7.35
C HIS A 50 10.86 10.95 -6.32
N ILE A 51 9.97 10.06 -6.75
CA ILE A 51 9.52 8.92 -5.95
C ILE A 51 9.79 7.62 -6.70
N TYR A 52 10.04 6.56 -5.94
CA TYR A 52 10.06 5.21 -6.49
C TYR A 52 8.66 4.62 -6.43
N GLN A 53 8.09 4.26 -7.58
CA GLN A 53 6.75 3.68 -7.67
C GLN A 53 6.74 2.52 -8.67
N ARG A 54 5.61 1.81 -8.75
CA ARG A 54 5.29 0.76 -9.72
C ARG A 54 6.05 -0.55 -9.49
N THR A 55 5.76 -1.55 -10.31
CA THR A 55 6.47 -2.83 -10.35
C THR A 55 6.65 -3.28 -11.80
N PRO A 56 7.88 -3.35 -12.32
CA PRO A 56 9.16 -3.07 -11.64
C PRO A 56 9.26 -1.62 -11.16
N LEU A 57 10.13 -1.39 -10.18
CA LEU A 57 10.28 -0.09 -9.53
C LEU A 57 10.90 0.91 -10.51
N VAL A 58 10.23 2.05 -10.72
CA VAL A 58 10.70 3.13 -11.58
C VAL A 58 10.74 4.44 -10.79
N LEU A 59 11.70 5.29 -11.15
CA LEU A 59 11.81 6.64 -10.61
C LEU A 59 10.86 7.56 -11.38
N VAL A 60 9.90 8.17 -10.69
CA VAL A 60 8.91 9.08 -11.28
C VAL A 60 9.21 10.50 -10.83
N LYS A 61 9.46 11.41 -11.78
CA LYS A 61 9.60 12.86 -11.51
C LYS A 61 8.21 13.47 -11.36
N LEU A 62 8.00 14.22 -10.28
CA LEU A 62 6.73 14.86 -9.96
C LEU A 62 6.95 16.34 -9.61
N THR A 63 5.98 17.19 -9.95
CA THR A 63 5.90 18.55 -9.41
C THR A 63 5.32 18.50 -8.00
N VAL A 64 5.89 19.30 -7.09
CA VAL A 64 5.38 19.48 -5.73
C VAL A 64 4.31 20.56 -5.76
N ASP A 65 3.07 20.14 -5.51
CA ASP A 65 1.91 21.03 -5.36
C ASP A 65 1.42 20.99 -3.91
N LEU A 66 1.61 22.09 -3.18
CA LEU A 66 1.18 22.21 -1.78
C LEU A 66 -0.33 22.44 -1.62
N GLY A 67 -1.02 22.86 -2.69
CA GLY A 67 -2.46 23.08 -2.72
C GLY A 67 -3.25 21.93 -3.33
N GLY A 68 -2.57 20.88 -3.82
CA GLY A 68 -3.19 19.74 -4.47
C GLY A 68 -3.84 18.76 -3.49
N ASP A 69 -5.00 18.22 -3.85
CA ASP A 69 -5.75 17.28 -3.02
C ASP A 69 -5.17 15.86 -2.99
N SER A 70 -4.38 15.48 -4.01
CA SER A 70 -3.90 14.11 -4.19
C SER A 70 -2.69 14.04 -5.12
N LEU A 71 -1.90 12.98 -4.96
CA LEU A 71 -0.87 12.60 -5.93
C LEU A 71 -1.53 12.00 -7.17
N TRP A 72 -1.17 12.49 -8.34
CA TRP A 72 -1.58 11.95 -9.62
C TRP A 72 -0.37 11.80 -10.55
N VAL A 73 -0.48 10.87 -11.50
CA VAL A 73 0.55 10.59 -12.50
C VAL A 73 -0.14 10.42 -13.84
N ASP A 74 0.59 10.71 -14.92
CA ASP A 74 0.14 10.35 -16.24
C ASP A 74 0.12 8.82 -16.39
N CYS A 75 -1.04 8.30 -16.78
CA CYS A 75 -1.32 6.90 -17.01
C CYS A 75 -1.57 6.57 -18.49
N GLU A 76 -1.65 7.57 -19.37
CA GLU A 76 -2.04 7.37 -20.76
C GLU A 76 -0.90 6.80 -21.59
N GLU A 77 0.31 7.34 -21.39
CA GLU A 77 1.51 7.01 -22.16
C GLU A 77 2.55 6.31 -21.28
N GLY A 78 3.00 5.11 -21.70
CA GLY A 78 4.14 4.43 -21.09
C GLY A 78 3.96 3.94 -19.64
N TYR A 79 2.72 3.91 -19.11
CA TYR A 79 2.48 3.39 -17.77
C TYR A 79 2.49 1.85 -17.76
N VAL A 80 3.47 1.27 -17.08
CA VAL A 80 3.59 -0.19 -16.88
C VAL A 80 3.80 -0.48 -15.41
N SER A 81 2.93 -1.30 -14.82
CA SER A 81 3.08 -1.79 -13.45
C SER A 81 2.28 -3.05 -13.20
N THR A 82 2.93 -4.15 -12.82
CA THR A 82 2.26 -5.41 -12.47
C THR A 82 1.54 -5.37 -11.12
N SER A 83 1.87 -4.40 -10.27
CA SER A 83 1.23 -4.18 -8.97
C SER A 83 0.13 -3.13 -8.98
N TYR A 84 -0.19 -2.54 -10.15
CA TYR A 84 -1.29 -1.58 -10.27
C TYR A 84 -2.63 -2.25 -9.96
N LYS A 85 -3.43 -1.60 -9.12
CA LYS A 85 -4.78 -2.03 -8.78
C LYS A 85 -5.70 -0.82 -8.87
N ASN A 86 -6.75 -0.95 -9.66
CA ASN A 86 -7.79 0.07 -9.73
C ASN A 86 -8.57 0.12 -8.41
N VAL A 87 -8.95 1.32 -8.00
CA VAL A 87 -9.81 1.52 -6.82
C VAL A 87 -11.24 1.22 -7.23
N LYS A 88 -11.88 0.25 -6.57
CA LYS A 88 -13.28 -0.11 -6.84
C LYS A 88 -14.23 0.93 -6.28
N CYS A 89 -15.33 1.15 -6.99
CA CYS A 89 -16.41 2.00 -6.52
C CYS A 89 -16.95 1.56 -5.16
N LYS A 90 -17.29 2.54 -4.30
CA LYS A 90 -17.81 2.34 -2.94
C LYS A 90 -16.86 1.61 -1.98
N SER A 91 -15.61 1.34 -2.37
CA SER A 91 -14.59 0.80 -1.46
C SER A 91 -14.15 1.84 -0.42
N ALA A 92 -13.60 1.42 0.72
CA ALA A 92 -13.07 2.34 1.72
C ALA A 92 -12.04 3.32 1.15
N HIS A 93 -11.16 2.85 0.25
CA HIS A 93 -10.20 3.69 -0.46
C HIS A 93 -10.88 4.75 -1.34
N CYS A 94 -11.97 4.39 -2.04
CA CYS A 94 -12.78 5.32 -2.82
C CYS A 94 -13.42 6.38 -1.92
N VAL A 95 -14.02 5.99 -0.80
CA VAL A 95 -14.64 6.93 0.15
C VAL A 95 -13.61 7.91 0.72
N LEU A 96 -12.41 7.43 1.06
CA LEU A 96 -11.31 8.25 1.56
C LEU A 96 -10.81 9.27 0.52
N ALA A 97 -10.75 8.87 -0.75
CA ALA A 97 -10.31 9.73 -1.84
C ALA A 97 -11.30 10.84 -2.22
N ARG A 98 -12.55 10.79 -1.69
CA ARG A 98 -13.63 11.75 -2.00
C ARG A 98 -13.75 12.09 -3.51
N PRO A 99 -13.86 11.07 -4.39
CA PRO A 99 -13.88 11.31 -5.82
C PRO A 99 -15.13 12.09 -6.21
N MET A 100 -14.98 12.98 -7.20
CA MET A 100 -16.11 13.70 -7.79
C MET A 100 -17.13 12.77 -8.48
N SER A 101 -16.67 11.60 -8.93
CA SER A 101 -17.52 10.59 -9.55
C SER A 101 -17.05 9.19 -9.23
N CYS A 102 -18.00 8.30 -9.00
CA CYS A 102 -17.77 6.86 -9.09
C CYS A 102 -18.25 6.40 -10.46
N GLY A 103 -17.38 5.77 -11.24
CA GLY A 103 -17.79 5.26 -12.55
C GLY A 103 -18.82 4.13 -12.41
N ASP A 104 -20.08 4.43 -12.73
CA ASP A 104 -21.12 3.42 -13.02
C ASP A 104 -21.68 3.56 -14.45
N ASN A 105 -21.28 4.58 -15.25
CA ASN A 105 -21.82 4.84 -16.60
C ASN A 105 -20.70 4.99 -17.67
N CYS A 106 -20.46 3.92 -18.42
CA CYS A 106 -19.55 3.82 -19.58
C CYS A 106 -20.14 4.37 -20.89
N PHE A 107 -20.63 5.62 -20.94
CA PHE A 107 -21.20 6.19 -22.18
C PHE A 107 -20.56 7.51 -22.61
N SER A 108 -19.26 7.64 -22.45
CA SER A 108 -18.51 8.66 -23.18
C SER A 108 -17.16 8.08 -23.53
N ASN A 109 -16.73 8.32 -24.77
CA ASN A 109 -15.46 7.91 -25.35
C ASN A 109 -14.24 8.58 -24.67
N ALA A 110 -14.21 8.61 -23.34
CA ALA A 110 -13.04 8.98 -22.56
C ALA A 110 -12.23 7.71 -22.36
N ALA A 111 -10.96 7.74 -22.74
CA ALA A 111 -10.03 6.64 -22.60
C ALA A 111 -10.21 5.92 -21.25
N SER A 112 -10.29 4.60 -21.30
CA SER A 112 -10.36 3.73 -20.12
C SER A 112 -9.49 4.28 -18.98
N TRP A 113 -10.10 4.62 -17.83
CA TRP A 113 -9.42 5.13 -16.62
C TRP A 113 -8.53 4.06 -15.94
N ASN A 114 -8.16 3.03 -16.70
CA ASN A 114 -7.35 1.92 -16.29
C ASN A 114 -5.92 2.16 -16.77
N CYS A 115 -5.01 2.45 -15.84
CA CYS A 115 -3.58 2.59 -16.14
C CYS A 115 -2.94 1.26 -16.59
N ASN A 116 -3.65 0.14 -16.50
CA ASN A 116 -3.18 -1.14 -17.04
C ASN A 116 -3.76 -1.40 -18.44
N LYS A 117 -3.07 -0.94 -19.49
CA LYS A 117 -3.51 -1.16 -20.88
C LYS A 117 -3.11 -2.53 -21.47
N ASN A 118 -2.48 -3.41 -20.69
CA ASN A 118 -2.08 -4.76 -21.13
C ASN A 118 -3.16 -5.82 -20.82
N GLY A 119 -4.42 -5.46 -21.00
CA GLY A 119 -5.57 -6.37 -20.94
C GLY A 119 -6.15 -6.60 -22.31
#